data_AF-A0A7C8CL70-F1
#
_entry.id   AF-A0A7C8CL70-F1
#
_cell.length_a   1.000
_cell.length_b   1.000
_cell.length_c   1.000
_cell.angle_alpha   90.00
_cell.angle_beta   90.00
_cell.angle_gamma   90.00
#
_symmetry.space_group_name_H-M   'P 1'
#
loop_
_entity.id
_entity.type
_entity.pdbx_description
1 polymer ?
#
loop_
_entity_poly.entity_id
_entity_poly.type
_entity_poly.pdbx_seq_one_letter_code
_entity_poly.pdbx_strand_id
1 'polypeptide(L)' 'MDFRFNEEQEELRASARAFLEEQSGSEQIRTAMETDLGWDEGLWAQLG' A
#
# COMPACT_ATOMS: atom_id res chain seq x y z
N MET A 1 15.45 -24.97 -2.40
CA MET A 1 15.19 -23.57 -2.78
C MET A 1 14.51 -22.94 -1.58
N ASP A 2 15.12 -21.91 -1.00
CA ASP A 2 14.53 -21.19 0.14
C ASP A 2 13.69 -20.04 -0.42
N PHE A 3 12.39 -20.05 -0.14
CA PHE A 3 11.40 -19.08 -0.64
C PHE A 3 11.09 -17.99 0.39
N ARG A 4 11.85 -17.93 1.48
CA ARG A 4 11.70 -16.91 2.51
C ARG A 4 12.34 -15.61 2.02
N PHE A 5 11.69 -14.51 2.36
CA PHE A 5 12.27 -13.19 2.21
C PHE A 5 13.53 -13.10 3.06
N ASN A 6 14.51 -12.32 2.58
CA ASN A 6 15.64 -11.92 3.40
C ASN A 6 15.21 -10.81 4.38
N GLU A 7 16.10 -10.45 5.30
CA GLU A 7 15.83 -9.45 6.34
C GLU A 7 15.42 -8.08 5.76
N GLU A 8 16.14 -7.60 4.74
CA GLU A 8 15.84 -6.33 4.06
C GLU A 8 14.44 -6.34 3.39
N GLN A 9 14.05 -7.47 2.81
CA GLN A 9 12.74 -7.64 2.19
C GLN A 9 11.61 -7.70 3.24
N GLU A 10 11.86 -8.30 4.41
CA GLU A 10 10.88 -8.27 5.51
C GLU A 10 10.75 -6.86 6.11
N GLU A 11 11.84 -6.11 6.24
CA GLU A 11 11.79 -4.71 6.67
C GLU A 11 11.01 -3.85 5.66
N LEU A 12 11.31 -3.97 4.37
CA LEU A 12 10.58 -3.28 3.31
C LEU A 12 9.08 -3.61 3.37
N ARG A 13 8.74 -4.89 3.56
CA ARG A 13 7.36 -5.34 3.70
C ARG A 13 6.69 -4.75 4.93
N ALA A 14 7.38 -4.68 6.06
CA ALA A 14 6.86 -4.09 7.28
C ALA A 14 6.57 -2.58 7.09
N SER A 15 7.50 -1.84 6.47
CA SER A 15 7.31 -0.42 6.16
C SER A 15 6.15 -0.19 5.18
N ALA A 16 6.08 -0.97 4.10
CA ALA A 16 4.98 -0.88 3.14
C ALA A 16 3.62 -1.19 3.79
N ARG A 17 3.57 -2.17 4.71
CA ARG A 17 2.35 -2.50 5.45
C ARG A 17 1.89 -1.34 6.33
N ALA A 18 2.81 -0.75 7.11
CA ALA A 18 2.48 0.37 7.98
C ALA A 18 1.95 1.57 7.19
N PHE A 19 2.60 1.90 6.06
CA PHE A 19 2.15 2.95 5.16
C PHE A 19 0.74 2.67 4.62
N LEU A 20 0.47 1.46 4.12
CA LEU A 20 -0.84 1.12 3.58
C LEU A 20 -1.92 1.09 4.66
N GLU A 21 -1.61 0.68 5.90
CA GLU A 21 -2.57 0.75 7.01
C GLU A 21 -2.98 2.19 7.34
N GLU A 22 -2.06 3.14 7.24
CA GLU A 22 -2.35 4.56 7.45
C GLU A 22 -3.16 5.16 6.29
N GLN A 23 -2.81 4.81 5.06
CA GLN A 23 -3.38 5.44 3.86
C GLN A 23 -4.62 4.71 3.29
N SER A 24 -4.87 3.46 3.66
CA SER A 24 -5.95 2.62 3.12
C SER A 24 -7.09 2.40 4.11
N GLY A 25 -7.41 3.41 4.92
CA GLY A 25 -8.56 3.38 5.82
C GLY A 25 -9.89 3.31 5.06
N SER A 26 -10.96 2.92 5.75
CA SER A 26 -12.31 2.77 5.16
C SER A 26 -12.84 4.05 4.51
N GLU A 27 -12.44 5.23 4.98
CA GLU A 27 -12.81 6.51 4.40
C GLU A 27 -12.09 6.74 3.07
N GLN A 28 -10.78 6.56 3.04
CA GLN A 28 -9.96 6.69 1.82
C GLN A 28 -10.40 5.69 0.76
N ILE A 29 -10.70 4.44 1.15
CA ILE A 29 -11.25 3.44 0.24
C ILE A 29 -12.61 3.87 -0.31
N ARG A 30 -13.50 4.41 0.53
CA ARG A 30 -14.82 4.88 0.06
C ARG A 30 -14.68 6.02 -0.93
N THR A 31 -13.81 6.99 -0.65
CA THR A 31 -13.51 8.10 -1.57
C THR A 31 -12.92 7.59 -2.88
N ALA A 32 -11.97 6.64 -2.83
CA ALA A 32 -11.40 6.04 -4.02
C ALA A 32 -12.46 5.31 -4.86
N MET A 33 -13.39 4.58 -4.22
CA MET A 33 -14.51 3.89 -4.89
C MET A 33 -15.50 4.83 -5.58
N GLU A 34 -15.58 6.10 -5.15
CA GLU A 34 -16.43 7.12 -5.80
C GLU A 34 -15.78 7.69 -7.08
N THR A 35 -14.48 7.46 -7.28
CA THR A 35 -13.77 7.84 -8.51
C THR A 35 -13.93 6.79 -9.60
N ASP A 36 -13.79 7.21 -10.86
CA ASP A 36 -13.83 6.30 -12.01
C ASP A 36 -12.74 5.21 -11.97
N LEU A 37 -11.61 5.50 -11.33
CA LEU A 37 -10.48 4.58 -11.23
C LEU A 37 -10.67 3.55 -10.11
N GLY A 38 -11.40 3.88 -9.04
CA GLY A 38 -11.53 3.01 -7.88
C GLY A 38 -10.29 2.96 -6.97
N TRP A 39 -9.26 3.76 -7.26
CA TRP A 39 -8.01 3.89 -6.50
C TRP A 39 -7.47 5.33 -6.60
N ASP A 40 -6.67 5.74 -5.62
CA ASP A 40 -6.06 7.07 -5.57
C ASP A 40 -4.73 7.09 -6.36
N GLU A 41 -4.72 7.76 -7.50
CA GLU A 41 -3.51 7.86 -8.34
C GLU A 41 -2.34 8.59 -7.66
N GLY A 42 -2.64 9.60 -6.84
CA GLY A 42 -1.63 10.32 -6.07
C GLY A 42 -0.98 9.45 -5.00
N LEU A 43 -1.75 8.56 -4.37
CA LEU A 43 -1.23 7.58 -3.42
C LEU A 43 -0.29 6.59 -4.11
N TRP A 44 -0.67 6.07 -5.27
CA TRP A 44 0.17 5.15 -6.03
C TRP A 44 1.43 5.79 -6.59
N ALA A 45 1.38 7.07 -6.96
CA ALA A 45 2.56 7.83 -7.36
C ALA A 45 3.59 7.99 -6.22
N GLN A 46 3.20 7.85 -4.95
CA GLN A 46 4.12 7.88 -3.80
C GLN A 46 4.85 6.55 -3.57
N LEU A 47 4.35 5.45 -4.13
CA LEU A 47 4.96 4.12 -4.04
C LEU A 47 5.99 3.85 -5.15
N GLY A 48 6.19 4.81 -6.07
CA GLY A 48 7.04 4.70 -7.26
C GLY A 48 8.52 5.03 -7.04
#